data_AF-A0A6C8GF07-F1
#
_entry.id   AF-A0A6C8GF07-F1
#
_cell.length_a   1.000
_cell.length_b   1.000
_cell.length_c   1.000
_cell.angle_alpha   90.00
_cell.angle_beta   90.00
_cell.angle_gamma   90.00
#
_symmetry.space_group_name_H-M   'P 1'
#
loop_
_entity.id
_entity.type
_entity.pdbx_description
1 polymer ?
#
loop_
_entity_poly.entity_id
_entity_poly.type
_entity_poly.pdbx_seq_one_letter_code
_entity_poly.pdbx_strand_id
1 'polypeptide(L)'
;MQGVLSKIDRLPYFLSSLFTSRYEYIRRNKSPVHGLYFLKSTFLRRLWPRIERVNQHNEMNTEASLLFLAESENYARLPGMNDKELKKFASRIASQLFIMYEELSDAWAEAHGGKESLFTNEAQAHLYGHVAGAARAFNVAPLFWKKYHKGQITIRQAFSTVARLINDEWWTNQLKAQRMRD
;
A
#
# COMPACT_ATOMS: atom_id res chain seq x y z
N MET A 1 -24.52 -3.71 21.05
CA MET A 1 -23.54 -4.81 21.14
C MET A 1 -23.05 -5.21 19.75
N GLN A 2 -23.97 -5.42 18.80
CA GLN A 2 -23.67 -5.75 17.40
C GLN A 2 -22.67 -4.77 16.73
N GLY A 3 -22.74 -3.46 17.01
CA GLY A 3 -21.81 -2.48 16.43
C GLY A 3 -20.35 -2.58 16.87
N VAL A 4 -20.04 -3.25 17.99
CA VAL A 4 -18.64 -3.48 18.43
C VAL A 4 -18.10 -4.78 17.83
N LEU A 5 -18.94 -5.81 17.77
CA LEU A 5 -18.58 -7.08 17.14
C LEU A 5 -18.34 -6.89 15.64
N SER A 6 -19.17 -6.08 14.94
CA SER A 6 -18.95 -5.77 13.53
C SER A 6 -17.63 -5.02 13.26
N LYS A 7 -17.14 -4.23 14.23
CA LYS A 7 -15.80 -3.62 14.15
C LYS A 7 -14.69 -4.65 14.29
N ILE A 8 -14.87 -5.67 15.14
CA ILE A 8 -13.94 -6.80 15.28
C ILE A 8 -13.92 -7.63 14.00
N ASP A 9 -15.09 -7.91 13.42
CA ASP A 9 -15.23 -8.75 12.21
C ASP A 9 -14.55 -8.15 10.98
N ARG A 10 -14.40 -6.82 10.93
CA ARG A 10 -13.69 -6.10 9.85
C ARG A 10 -12.18 -6.06 10.03
N LEU A 11 -11.64 -6.50 11.16
CA LEU A 11 -10.20 -6.57 11.37
C LEU A 11 -9.59 -7.73 10.56
N PRO A 12 -8.28 -7.67 10.27
CA PRO A 12 -7.54 -8.83 9.77
C PRO A 12 -7.82 -10.09 10.60
N TYR A 13 -7.90 -11.25 9.95
CA TYR A 13 -8.37 -12.50 10.55
C TYR A 13 -7.67 -12.83 11.89
N PHE A 14 -6.37 -12.60 12.01
CA PHE A 14 -5.64 -12.89 13.24
C PHE A 14 -6.10 -12.00 14.42
N LEU A 15 -6.38 -10.72 14.18
CA LEU A 15 -6.91 -9.81 15.21
C LEU A 15 -8.38 -10.11 15.51
N SER A 16 -9.18 -10.32 14.46
CA SER A 16 -10.60 -10.66 14.60
C SER A 16 -10.77 -11.93 15.42
N SER A 17 -10.05 -13.00 15.08
CA SER A 17 -10.07 -14.27 15.81
C SER A 17 -9.57 -14.12 17.25
N LEU A 18 -8.50 -13.35 17.49
CA LEU A 18 -7.99 -13.09 18.84
C LEU A 18 -9.04 -12.40 19.73
N PHE A 19 -9.64 -11.31 19.26
CA PHE A 19 -10.59 -10.54 20.06
C PHE A 19 -11.93 -11.27 20.24
N THR A 20 -12.41 -11.95 19.21
CA THR A 20 -13.62 -12.79 19.28
C THR A 20 -13.42 -13.95 20.26
N SER A 21 -12.29 -14.66 20.18
CA SER A 21 -11.97 -15.76 21.10
C SER A 21 -11.86 -15.27 22.55
N ARG A 22 -11.22 -14.12 22.77
CA ARG A 22 -11.11 -13.51 24.10
C ARG A 22 -12.48 -13.11 24.66
N TYR A 23 -13.34 -12.51 23.83
CA TYR A 23 -14.70 -12.17 24.21
C TYR A 23 -15.52 -13.41 24.59
N GLU A 24 -15.52 -14.44 23.74
CA GLU A 24 -16.26 -15.68 23.98
C GLU A 24 -15.77 -16.40 25.24
N TYR A 25 -14.45 -16.43 25.47
CA TYR A 25 -13.87 -16.99 26.69
C TYR A 25 -14.37 -16.26 27.94
N ILE A 26 -14.33 -14.92 27.97
CA ILE A 26 -14.79 -14.14 29.12
C ILE A 26 -16.30 -14.32 29.35
N ARG A 27 -17.08 -14.33 28.26
CA ARG A 27 -18.54 -14.49 28.31
C ARG A 27 -18.94 -15.83 28.92
N ARG A 28 -18.25 -16.91 28.55
CA ARG A 28 -18.54 -18.29 29.02
C ARG A 28 -18.00 -18.58 30.41
N ASN A 29 -16.79 -18.10 30.74
CA ASN A 29 -16.08 -18.50 31.96
C ASN A 29 -16.22 -17.51 33.13
N LYS A 30 -16.67 -16.26 32.88
CA LYS A 30 -16.87 -15.26 33.94
C LYS A 30 -18.34 -14.88 34.06
N SER A 31 -18.82 -14.06 33.13
CA SER A 31 -20.24 -13.75 32.96
C SER A 31 -20.47 -12.95 31.68
N PRO A 32 -21.70 -12.91 31.17
CA PRO A 32 -22.07 -12.04 30.06
C PRO A 32 -21.73 -10.55 30.30
N VAL A 33 -21.86 -10.08 31.54
CA VAL A 33 -21.55 -8.69 31.93
C VAL A 33 -20.05 -8.39 31.77
N HIS A 34 -19.17 -9.33 32.16
CA HIS A 34 -17.74 -9.16 31.96
C HIS A 34 -17.35 -9.19 30.48
N GLY A 35 -18.04 -9.98 29.65
CA GLY A 35 -17.87 -9.96 28.19
C GLY A 35 -18.22 -8.58 27.61
N LEU A 36 -19.33 -7.99 28.05
CA LEU A 36 -19.73 -6.63 27.70
C LEU A 36 -18.72 -5.56 28.13
N TYR A 37 -18.17 -5.69 29.34
CA TYR A 37 -17.13 -4.80 29.83
C TYR A 37 -15.87 -4.88 28.96
N PHE A 38 -15.45 -6.08 28.56
CA PHE A 38 -14.34 -6.25 27.63
C PHE A 38 -14.59 -5.52 26.31
N LEU A 39 -15.76 -5.70 25.69
CA LEU A 39 -16.09 -5.05 24.42
C LEU A 39 -16.10 -3.52 24.52
N LYS A 40 -16.74 -2.96 25.56
CA LYS A 40 -16.90 -1.50 25.71
C LYS A 40 -15.64 -0.82 26.27
N SER A 41 -15.15 -1.30 27.41
CA SER A 41 -14.11 -0.62 28.19
C SER A 41 -12.71 -0.96 27.75
N THR A 42 -12.48 -2.18 27.24
CA THR A 42 -11.16 -2.62 26.80
C THR A 42 -11.01 -2.45 25.29
N PHE A 43 -11.83 -3.15 24.50
CA PHE A 43 -11.71 -3.11 23.05
C PHE A 43 -12.05 -1.72 22.50
N LEU A 44 -13.30 -1.26 22.65
CA LEU A 44 -13.74 -0.02 22.01
C LEU A 44 -13.05 1.24 22.58
N ARG A 45 -12.90 1.34 23.91
CA ARG A 45 -12.33 2.56 24.52
C ARG A 45 -10.80 2.63 24.46
N ARG A 46 -10.08 1.49 24.51
CA ARG A 46 -8.61 1.49 24.65
C ARG A 46 -7.89 0.94 23.42
N LEU A 47 -8.37 -0.16 22.84
CA LEU A 47 -7.67 -0.82 21.73
C LEU A 47 -8.06 -0.22 20.39
N TRP A 48 -9.35 0.03 20.17
CA TRP A 48 -9.87 0.52 18.89
C TRP A 48 -9.23 1.85 18.44
N PRO A 49 -9.08 2.89 19.29
CA PRO A 49 -8.42 4.13 18.86
C PRO A 49 -6.95 3.94 18.48
N ARG A 50 -6.28 2.93 19.06
CA ARG A 50 -4.88 2.60 18.74
C ARG A 50 -4.81 1.88 17.40
N ILE A 51 -5.74 0.96 17.14
CA ILE A 51 -5.87 0.30 15.84
C ILE A 51 -6.19 1.33 14.75
N GLU A 52 -7.12 2.25 15.00
CA GLU A 52 -7.44 3.33 14.05
C GLU A 52 -6.22 4.18 13.74
N ARG A 53 -5.41 4.53 14.75
CA ARG A 53 -4.18 5.31 14.54
C ARG A 53 -3.16 4.55 13.69
N VAL A 54 -3.00 3.25 13.90
CA VAL A 54 -2.10 2.41 13.08
C VAL A 54 -2.63 2.33 11.65
N ASN A 55 -3.93 2.09 11.47
CA ASN A 55 -4.55 2.05 10.15
C ASN A 55 -4.38 3.38 9.41
N GLN A 56 -4.64 4.51 10.07
CA GLN A 56 -4.44 5.85 9.50
C GLN A 56 -2.99 6.10 9.06
N HIS A 57 -2.01 5.59 9.82
CA HIS A 57 -0.60 5.75 9.47
C HIS A 57 -0.21 4.89 8.25
N ASN A 58 -0.89 3.76 8.07
CA ASN A 58 -0.64 2.78 7.01
C ASN A 58 -1.67 2.85 5.89
N GLU A 59 -2.53 3.88 5.86
CA GLU A 59 -3.48 4.11 4.79
C GLU A 59 -2.76 4.40 3.48
N MET A 60 -3.39 4.07 2.35
CA MET A 60 -2.86 4.40 1.03
C MET A 60 -2.71 5.92 0.92
N ASN A 61 -1.54 6.37 0.47
CA ASN A 61 -1.28 7.78 0.21
C ASN A 61 -1.94 8.22 -1.10
N THR A 62 -3.22 8.55 -1.04
CA THR A 62 -4.01 8.98 -2.21
C THR A 62 -3.57 10.34 -2.75
N GLU A 63 -2.90 11.17 -1.94
CA GLU A 63 -2.31 12.44 -2.39
C GLU A 63 -1.13 12.21 -3.34
N ALA A 64 -0.41 11.10 -3.20
CA ALA A 64 0.73 10.78 -4.07
C ALA A 64 0.30 10.40 -5.49
N SER A 65 -0.85 9.72 -5.64
CA SER A 65 -1.43 9.42 -6.95
C SER A 65 -2.86 8.91 -6.84
N LEU A 66 -3.70 9.41 -7.74
CA LEU A 66 -5.07 8.93 -7.94
C LEU A 66 -5.15 7.67 -8.82
N LEU A 67 -4.05 7.28 -9.49
CA LEU A 67 -3.99 6.09 -10.35
C LEU A 67 -4.49 4.83 -9.64
N PHE A 68 -4.19 4.72 -8.34
CA PHE A 68 -4.47 3.54 -7.52
C PHE A 68 -5.71 3.67 -6.64
N LEU A 69 -6.59 4.64 -6.86
CA LEU A 69 -7.76 4.85 -6.00
C LEU A 69 -8.63 3.58 -5.87
N ALA A 70 -8.81 2.85 -6.98
CA ALA A 70 -9.54 1.58 -7.02
C ALA A 70 -8.86 0.45 -6.22
N GLU A 71 -7.57 0.59 -5.89
CA GLU A 71 -6.80 -0.38 -5.13
C GLU A 71 -6.76 -0.08 -3.62
N SER A 72 -7.34 1.04 -3.17
CA SER A 72 -7.35 1.45 -1.76
C SER A 72 -7.92 0.38 -0.81
N GLU A 73 -9.07 -0.22 -1.17
CA GLU A 73 -9.68 -1.30 -0.38
C GLU A 73 -8.86 -2.60 -0.39
N ASN A 74 -8.11 -2.85 -1.47
CA ASN A 74 -7.21 -3.99 -1.52
C ASN A 74 -6.00 -3.72 -0.62
N TYR A 75 -5.42 -2.53 -0.68
CA TYR A 75 -4.30 -2.13 0.16
C TYR A 75 -4.66 -2.16 1.66
N ALA A 76 -5.85 -1.69 2.05
CA ALA A 76 -6.33 -1.77 3.43
C ALA A 76 -6.45 -3.22 3.96
N ARG A 77 -6.58 -4.21 3.07
CA ARG A 77 -6.65 -5.64 3.41
C ARG A 77 -5.28 -6.33 3.38
N LEU A 78 -4.19 -5.60 3.06
CA LEU A 78 -2.83 -6.14 2.97
C LEU A 78 -2.42 -7.02 4.17
N PRO A 79 -2.70 -6.67 5.43
CA PRO A 79 -2.31 -7.51 6.58
C PRO A 79 -2.93 -8.92 6.55
N GLY A 80 -4.12 -9.05 5.95
CA GLY A 80 -4.87 -10.29 5.87
C GLY A 80 -4.69 -11.08 4.58
N MET A 81 -4.00 -10.55 3.57
CA MET A 81 -3.83 -11.23 2.28
C MET A 81 -3.02 -12.52 2.39
N ASN A 82 -3.48 -13.58 1.73
CA ASN A 82 -2.67 -14.76 1.50
C ASN A 82 -1.66 -14.52 0.36
N ASP A 83 -0.67 -15.42 0.22
CA ASP A 83 0.41 -15.27 -0.77
C ASP A 83 -0.09 -15.21 -2.23
N LYS A 84 -1.20 -15.88 -2.55
CA LYS A 84 -1.79 -15.85 -3.89
C LYS A 84 -2.47 -14.51 -4.18
N GLU A 85 -3.22 -13.99 -3.21
CA GLU A 85 -3.84 -12.65 -3.28
C GLU A 85 -2.78 -11.56 -3.38
N LEU A 86 -1.73 -11.68 -2.57
CA LEU A 86 -0.62 -10.73 -2.55
C LEU A 86 0.10 -10.65 -3.90
N LYS A 87 0.41 -11.80 -4.51
CA LYS A 87 1.04 -11.84 -5.84
C LYS A 87 0.15 -11.21 -6.92
N LYS A 88 -1.16 -11.50 -6.90
CA LYS A 88 -2.11 -10.88 -7.83
C LYS A 88 -2.16 -9.36 -7.64
N PHE A 89 -2.18 -8.90 -6.39
CA PHE A 89 -2.20 -7.49 -6.08
C PHE A 89 -0.91 -6.78 -6.53
N ALA A 90 0.25 -7.35 -6.21
CA ALA A 90 1.56 -6.86 -6.68
C ALA A 90 1.64 -6.78 -8.21
N SER A 91 1.14 -7.80 -8.91
CA SER A 91 1.05 -7.83 -10.37
C SER A 91 0.19 -6.68 -10.91
N ARG A 92 -0.99 -6.42 -10.32
CA ARG A 92 -1.83 -5.27 -10.75
C ARG A 92 -1.12 -3.92 -10.58
N ILE A 93 -0.38 -3.74 -9.49
CA ILE A 93 0.40 -2.51 -9.26
C ILE A 93 1.47 -2.35 -10.35
N ALA A 94 2.28 -3.39 -10.56
CA ALA A 94 3.32 -3.40 -11.59
C ALA A 94 2.75 -3.14 -12.99
N SER A 95 1.65 -3.79 -13.36
CA SER A 95 1.01 -3.59 -14.66
C SER A 95 0.49 -2.16 -14.85
N GLN A 96 -0.13 -1.55 -13.84
CA GLN A 96 -0.58 -0.16 -13.93
C GLN A 96 0.59 0.82 -14.06
N LEU A 97 1.70 0.60 -13.33
CA LEU A 97 2.91 1.41 -13.48
C LEU A 97 3.59 1.22 -14.83
N PHE A 98 3.52 0.01 -15.39
CA PHE A 98 4.03 -0.28 -16.73
C PHE A 98 3.21 0.45 -17.81
N ILE A 99 1.88 0.36 -17.76
CA ILE A 99 0.99 1.08 -18.69
C ILE A 99 1.26 2.59 -18.59
N MET A 100 1.31 3.13 -17.38
CA MET A 100 1.64 4.54 -17.17
C MET A 100 3.00 4.92 -17.77
N TYR A 101 4.02 4.07 -17.62
CA TYR A 101 5.33 4.31 -18.21
C TYR A 101 5.28 4.30 -19.75
N GLU A 102 4.53 3.38 -20.36
CA GLU A 102 4.34 3.31 -21.81
C GLU A 102 3.63 4.56 -22.34
N GLU A 103 2.50 4.93 -21.73
CA GLU A 103 1.71 6.11 -22.10
C GLU A 103 2.54 7.41 -22.01
N LEU A 104 3.33 7.57 -20.93
CA LEU A 104 4.22 8.71 -20.78
C LEU A 104 5.36 8.72 -21.80
N SER A 105 5.86 7.54 -22.17
CA SER A 105 6.94 7.41 -23.16
C SER A 105 6.44 7.76 -24.56
N ASP A 106 5.25 7.29 -24.93
CA ASP A 106 4.63 7.61 -26.22
C ASP A 106 4.28 9.10 -26.29
N ALA A 107 3.66 9.67 -25.25
CA ALA A 107 3.35 11.10 -25.19
C ALA A 107 4.61 11.98 -25.28
N TRP A 108 5.71 11.57 -24.63
CA TRP A 108 6.99 12.26 -24.74
C TRP A 108 7.53 12.21 -26.16
N ALA A 109 7.55 11.02 -26.76
CA ALA A 109 8.05 10.81 -28.12
C ALA A 109 7.24 11.62 -29.14
N GLU A 110 5.92 11.66 -29.03
CA GLU A 110 5.06 12.49 -29.88
C GLU A 110 5.40 13.99 -29.76
N ALA A 111 5.64 14.47 -28.54
CA ALA A 111 5.96 15.87 -28.30
C ALA A 111 7.39 16.27 -28.70
N HIS A 112 8.34 15.33 -28.73
CA HIS A 112 9.78 15.61 -28.87
C HIS A 112 10.44 14.96 -30.09
N GLY A 113 9.65 14.57 -31.10
CA GLY A 113 10.18 14.15 -32.40
C GLY A 113 10.62 12.67 -32.48
N GLY A 114 9.98 11.80 -31.72
CA GLY A 114 10.13 10.34 -31.81
C GLY A 114 10.87 9.71 -30.62
N LYS A 115 10.97 8.38 -30.66
CA LYS A 115 11.46 7.56 -29.53
C LYS A 115 12.92 7.80 -29.16
N GLU A 116 13.74 8.35 -30.06
CA GLU A 116 15.14 8.67 -29.73
C GLU A 116 15.26 9.77 -28.66
N SER A 117 14.27 10.66 -28.57
CA SER A 117 14.21 11.71 -27.55
C SER A 117 14.09 11.19 -26.11
N LEU A 118 13.73 9.90 -25.94
CA LEU A 118 13.60 9.26 -24.63
C LEU A 118 14.94 9.02 -23.93
N PHE A 119 16.05 9.03 -24.66
CA PHE A 119 17.37 8.71 -24.11
C PHE A 119 18.15 9.95 -23.62
N THR A 120 17.43 10.92 -23.06
CA THR A 120 17.96 12.15 -22.47
C THR A 120 17.77 12.16 -20.95
N ASN A 121 18.55 12.99 -20.23
CA ASN A 121 18.37 13.09 -18.77
C ASN A 121 16.99 13.67 -18.44
N GLU A 122 16.52 14.62 -19.25
CA GLU A 122 15.26 15.32 -19.12
C GLU A 122 14.09 14.35 -19.27
N ALA A 123 14.07 13.56 -20.35
CA ALA A 123 13.04 12.55 -20.58
C ALA A 123 13.01 11.52 -19.45
N GLN A 124 14.18 10.98 -19.08
CA GLN A 124 14.24 9.93 -18.07
C GLN A 124 13.90 10.44 -16.67
N ALA A 125 14.25 11.69 -16.34
CA ALA A 125 13.81 12.33 -15.10
C ALA A 125 12.29 12.57 -15.09
N HIS A 126 11.70 12.96 -16.23
CA HIS A 126 10.26 13.14 -16.37
C HIS A 126 9.49 11.83 -16.13
N LEU A 127 9.85 10.76 -16.86
CA LEU A 127 9.25 9.43 -16.73
C LEU A 127 9.42 8.88 -15.31
N TYR A 128 10.63 8.96 -14.78
CA TYR A 128 10.93 8.55 -13.40
C TYR A 128 10.03 9.30 -12.42
N GLY A 129 9.93 10.62 -12.52
CA GLY A 129 9.21 11.45 -11.55
C GLY A 129 7.75 11.04 -11.42
N HIS A 130 7.12 10.74 -12.55
CA HIS A 130 5.72 10.32 -12.62
C HIS A 130 5.54 8.89 -12.09
N VAL A 131 6.31 7.92 -12.61
CA VAL A 131 6.18 6.51 -12.21
C VAL A 131 6.56 6.30 -10.74
N ALA A 132 7.69 6.86 -10.31
CA ALA A 132 8.15 6.80 -8.92
C ALA A 132 7.24 7.60 -7.99
N GLY A 133 6.73 8.76 -8.44
CA GLY A 133 5.74 9.53 -7.70
C GLY A 133 4.47 8.71 -7.43
N ALA A 134 3.94 8.05 -8.46
CA ALA A 134 2.74 7.23 -8.34
C ALA A 134 2.93 6.03 -7.40
N ALA A 135 4.08 5.37 -7.47
CA ALA A 135 4.39 4.25 -6.58
C ALA A 135 4.32 4.61 -5.09
N ARG A 136 4.56 5.89 -4.72
CA ARG A 136 4.50 6.36 -3.33
C ARG A 136 3.09 6.26 -2.72
N ALA A 137 2.04 6.05 -3.52
CA ALA A 137 0.71 5.74 -3.01
C ALA A 137 0.70 4.53 -2.06
N PHE A 138 1.61 3.58 -2.27
CA PHE A 138 1.76 2.38 -1.43
C PHE A 138 2.76 2.55 -0.29
N ASN A 139 3.04 3.79 0.13
CA ASN A 139 3.98 4.12 1.22
C ASN A 139 5.39 3.52 1.02
N VAL A 140 5.79 3.28 -0.24
CA VAL A 140 7.16 2.91 -0.58
C VAL A 140 8.01 4.15 -0.81
N ALA A 141 9.32 4.04 -0.60
CA ALA A 141 10.28 5.08 -0.92
C ALA A 141 11.05 4.68 -2.20
N PRO A 142 10.75 5.30 -3.36
CA PRO A 142 11.49 5.02 -4.59
C PRO A 142 12.98 5.32 -4.43
N LEU A 143 13.83 4.50 -5.06
CA LEU A 143 15.27 4.74 -5.06
C LEU A 143 15.59 6.07 -5.74
N PHE A 144 16.60 6.77 -5.21
CA PHE A 144 17.08 8.05 -5.74
C PHE A 144 16.07 9.22 -5.70
N TRP A 145 14.94 9.10 -4.99
CA TRP A 145 13.91 10.14 -4.91
C TRP A 145 14.45 11.51 -4.45
N LYS A 146 15.36 11.50 -3.46
CA LYS A 146 16.04 12.72 -2.98
C LYS A 146 16.96 13.35 -4.04
N LYS A 147 17.58 12.54 -4.92
CA LYS A 147 18.41 13.05 -6.02
C LYS A 147 17.55 13.60 -7.14
N TYR A 148 16.44 12.94 -7.46
CA TYR A 148 15.46 13.44 -8.40
C TYR A 148 14.95 14.84 -8.03
N HIS A 149 14.53 15.05 -6.76
CA HIS A 149 14.12 16.37 -6.29
C HIS A 149 15.21 17.45 -6.36
N LYS A 150 16.49 17.07 -6.44
CA LYS A 150 17.62 17.98 -6.61
C LYS A 150 18.02 18.17 -8.09
N GLY A 151 17.33 17.53 -9.04
CA GLY A 151 17.71 17.54 -10.45
C GLY A 151 19.00 16.77 -10.74
N GLN A 152 19.40 15.83 -9.87
CA GLN A 152 20.68 15.13 -9.93
C GLN A 152 20.55 13.64 -10.28
N ILE A 153 19.39 13.21 -10.77
CA ILE A 153 19.18 11.82 -11.17
C ILE A 153 19.83 11.58 -12.53
N THR A 154 20.52 10.44 -12.67
CA THR A 154 21.07 10.02 -13.96
C THR A 154 20.11 9.11 -14.70
N ILE A 155 20.23 9.02 -16.02
CA ILE A 155 19.48 8.06 -16.86
C ILE A 155 19.51 6.64 -16.26
N ARG A 156 20.69 6.13 -15.87
CA ARG A 156 20.83 4.79 -15.29
C ARG A 156 20.05 4.63 -13.97
N GLN A 157 20.03 5.66 -13.13
CA GLN A 157 19.29 5.66 -11.86
C GLN A 157 17.78 5.70 -12.11
N ALA A 158 17.34 6.51 -13.08
CA ALA A 158 15.94 6.55 -13.51
C ALA A 158 15.47 5.18 -14.02
N PHE A 159 16.14 4.63 -15.04
CA PHE A 159 15.80 3.33 -15.62
C PHE A 159 15.79 2.20 -14.59
N SER A 160 16.85 2.08 -13.78
CA SER A 160 16.91 1.00 -12.78
C SER A 160 15.81 1.09 -11.72
N THR A 161 15.33 2.29 -11.40
CA THR A 161 14.20 2.44 -10.49
C THR A 161 12.88 2.11 -11.18
N VAL A 162 12.65 2.61 -12.39
CA VAL A 162 11.44 2.30 -13.16
C VAL A 162 11.33 0.80 -13.41
N ALA A 163 12.40 0.14 -13.88
CA ALA A 163 12.45 -1.30 -14.12
C ALA A 163 12.08 -2.14 -12.88
N ARG A 164 12.42 -1.63 -11.69
CA ARG A 164 12.05 -2.25 -10.42
C ARG A 164 10.58 -2.01 -10.06
N LEU A 165 10.06 -0.81 -10.34
CA LEU A 165 8.67 -0.45 -10.05
C LEU A 165 7.67 -1.15 -10.97
N ILE A 166 8.07 -1.55 -12.16
CA ILE A 166 7.23 -2.35 -13.08
C ILE A 166 7.40 -3.87 -12.86
N ASN A 167 8.20 -4.28 -11.87
CA ASN A 167 8.44 -5.69 -11.56
C ASN A 167 7.55 -6.12 -10.39
N ASP A 168 6.71 -7.13 -10.64
CA ASP A 168 5.73 -7.66 -9.69
C ASP A 168 6.38 -8.45 -8.53
N GLU A 169 7.48 -9.14 -8.76
CA GLU A 169 8.26 -9.82 -7.72
C GLU A 169 8.83 -8.81 -6.71
N TRP A 170 9.33 -7.67 -7.20
CA TRP A 170 9.79 -6.60 -6.31
C TRP A 170 8.66 -6.10 -5.40
N TRP A 171 7.48 -5.84 -5.97
CA TRP A 171 6.30 -5.44 -5.19
C TRP A 171 5.86 -6.50 -4.19
N THR A 172 5.88 -7.77 -4.57
CA THR A 172 5.57 -8.88 -3.66
C THR A 172 6.49 -8.83 -2.44
N ASN A 173 7.79 -8.65 -2.64
CA ASN A 173 8.77 -8.56 -1.56
C ASN A 173 8.59 -7.30 -0.70
N GLN A 174 8.30 -6.14 -1.32
CA GLN A 174 8.04 -4.90 -0.57
C GLN A 174 6.80 -5.01 0.31
N LEU A 175 5.69 -5.52 -0.25
CA LEU A 175 4.43 -5.64 0.47
C LEU A 175 4.52 -6.71 1.58
N LYS A 176 5.29 -7.80 1.37
CA LYS A 176 5.65 -8.73 2.46
C LYS A 176 6.42 -8.04 3.57
N ALA A 177 7.41 -7.21 3.23
CA ALA A 177 8.18 -6.47 4.23
C ALA A 177 7.32 -5.46 4.99
N GLN A 178 6.37 -4.78 4.33
CA GLN A 178 5.42 -3.88 5.00
C GLN A 178 4.58 -4.62 6.04
N ARG A 179 4.06 -5.81 5.70
CA ARG A 179 3.31 -6.66 6.66
C ARG A 179 4.09 -7.05 7.92
N MET A 180 5.42 -7.03 7.89
CA MET A 180 6.27 -7.40 9.03
C MET A 180 6.75 -6.19 9.86
N ARG A 181 6.50 -4.96 9.40
CA ARG A 181 6.95 -3.72 10.07
C ARG A 181 5.88 -3.13 11.00
N ASP A 182 4.65 -3.62 10.90
CA ASP A 182 3.49 -3.29 11.76
C ASP A 182 3.33 -4.28 12.91
#